data_AF-A0A8T3KTK3-F1
#
_entry.id   AF-A0A8T3KTK3-F1
#
_cell.length_a   1.000
_cell.length_b   1.000
_cell.length_c   1.000
_cell.angle_alpha   90.00
_cell.angle_beta   90.00
_cell.angle_gamma   90.00
#
_symmetry.space_group_name_H-M   'P 1'
#
loop_
_entity.id
_entity.type
_entity.pdbx_description
1 polymer ?
#
loop_
_entity_poly.entity_id
_entity_poly.type
_entity_poly.pdbx_seq_one_letter_code
_entity_poly.pdbx_strand_id
1 'polypeptide(L)' 'MRLPGLKKNLAESKSREDRMKMIDRDNKKLSISRQAKLLSIKRTRLYYKPVQTIDEEYRIKRIIDEVYEA' A
#
# COMPACT_ATOMS: atom_id res chain seq x y z
N MET A 1 -19.69 25.32 8.35
CA MET A 1 -18.49 25.01 7.55
C MET A 1 -17.26 25.36 8.39
N ARG A 2 -16.47 24.37 8.81
CA ARG A 2 -15.23 24.64 9.56
C ARG A 2 -14.05 24.64 8.58
N LEU A 3 -13.39 25.79 8.45
CA LEU A 3 -12.06 25.94 7.88
C LEU A 3 -11.12 26.52 8.96
N PRO A 4 -10.54 25.71 9.86
CA PRO A 4 -9.54 26.17 10.81
C PRO A 4 -8.21 25.43 10.59
N GLY A 5 -7.23 26.13 10.03
CA GLY A 5 -5.82 25.70 10.06
C GLY A 5 -5.44 24.71 8.96
N LEU A 6 -4.88 25.26 7.87
CA LEU A 6 -4.21 24.53 6.79
C LEU A 6 -2.98 23.77 7.33
N LYS A 7 -3.18 22.69 8.08
CA LYS A 7 -2.14 21.66 8.22
C LYS A 7 -1.95 21.11 6.82
N LYS A 8 -0.76 21.32 6.25
CA LYS A 8 -0.31 20.83 4.94
C LYS A 8 -0.21 19.29 4.93
N ASN A 9 -1.24 18.60 5.41
CA ASN A 9 -1.32 17.16 5.41
C ASN A 9 -1.62 16.74 3.98
N LEU A 10 -0.57 16.55 3.19
CA LEU A 10 -0.64 16.00 1.83
C LEU A 10 -1.38 14.65 1.79
N ALA A 11 -1.40 13.94 2.94
CA ALA A 11 -2.20 12.75 3.19
C ALA A 11 -3.71 12.95 3.05
N GLU A 12 -4.19 14.16 3.32
CA GLU A 12 -5.61 14.52 3.42
C GLU A 12 -6.16 15.07 2.10
N SER A 13 -5.30 15.65 1.25
CA SER A 13 -5.70 16.26 -0.03
C SER A 13 -5.50 15.36 -1.25
N LYS A 14 -4.65 14.32 -1.16
CA LYS A 14 -4.35 13.43 -2.29
C LYS A 14 -4.70 11.98 -2.01
N SER A 15 -5.16 11.31 -3.06
CA SER A 15 -5.46 9.89 -3.02
C SER A 15 -4.23 9.09 -2.56
N ARG A 16 -4.48 7.93 -1.98
CA ARG A 16 -3.39 7.05 -1.54
C ARG A 16 -2.47 6.65 -2.70
N GLU A 17 -3.03 6.45 -3.89
CA GLU A 17 -2.28 6.06 -5.09
C GLU A 17 -1.34 7.17 -5.56
N ASP A 18 -1.82 8.42 -5.55
CA ASP A 18 -0.98 9.57 -5.91
C ASP A 18 0.16 9.75 -4.94
N ARG A 19 -0.07 9.52 -3.65
CA ARG A 19 0.98 9.54 -2.63
C ARG A 19 2.00 8.42 -2.84
N MET A 20 1.60 7.24 -3.31
CA MET A 20 2.55 6.17 -3.62
C MET A 20 3.50 6.56 -4.77
N LYS A 21 2.98 7.25 -5.79
CA LYS A 21 3.78 7.73 -6.93
C LYS A 21 4.82 8.79 -6.55
N MET A 22 4.69 9.40 -5.37
CA MET A 22 5.65 10.40 -4.84
C MET A 22 6.88 9.79 -4.16
N ILE A 23 6.90 8.47 -3.96
CA ILE A 23 8.05 7.79 -3.33
C ILE A 23 9.22 7.81 -4.32
N ASP A 24 10.31 8.45 -3.93
CA ASP A 24 11.57 8.47 -4.67
C ASP A 24 12.55 7.48 -4.04
N ARG A 25 12.80 6.36 -4.73
CA ARG A 25 13.66 5.27 -4.21
C ARG A 25 15.15 5.59 -4.30
N ASP A 26 15.55 6.52 -5.16
CA ASP A 26 16.95 6.87 -5.41
C ASP A 26 17.40 8.10 -4.59
N ASN A 27 16.51 8.62 -3.75
CA ASN A 27 16.77 9.78 -2.92
C ASN A 27 17.84 9.50 -1.85
N LYS A 28 19.05 10.03 -2.06
CA LYS A 28 20.17 9.89 -1.10
C LYS A 28 19.94 10.64 0.24
N LYS A 29 19.04 11.62 0.30
CA LYS A 29 18.80 12.45 1.49
C LYS A 29 17.72 11.90 2.41
N LEU A 30 16.72 11.21 1.87
CA LEU A 30 15.57 10.71 2.62
C LEU A 30 15.33 9.23 2.37
N SER A 31 15.47 8.41 3.42
CA SER A 31 15.14 6.99 3.35
C SER A 31 13.66 6.77 3.00
N ILE A 32 13.37 5.65 2.32
CA ILE A 32 12.00 5.23 1.96
C ILE A 32 11.09 5.19 3.20
N SER A 33 11.61 4.76 4.35
CA SER A 33 10.87 4.74 5.62
C SER A 33 10.42 6.13 6.05
N ARG A 34 11.28 7.14 5.89
CA ARG A 34 10.97 8.52 6.26
C ARG A 34 9.99 9.15 5.28
N GLN A 35 10.16 8.89 3.98
CA GLN A 35 9.20 9.32 2.96
C GLN A 35 7.81 8.70 3.18
N ALA A 36 7.74 7.41 3.50
CA ALA A 36 6.49 6.72 3.81
C ALA A 36 5.78 7.32 5.03
N LYS A 37 6.53 7.70 6.07
CA LYS A 37 5.99 8.39 7.26
C LYS A 37 5.42 9.77 6.91
N LEU A 38 6.14 10.56 6.11
CA LEU A 38 5.70 11.90 5.68
C LEU A 38 4.45 11.84 4.79
N LEU A 39 4.37 10.80 3.96
CA LEU A 39 3.24 10.58 3.06
C LEU A 39 2.11 9.80 3.73
N SER A 40 2.19 9.45 5.02
CA SER A 40 1.20 8.61 5.72
C SER A 40 0.87 7.31 4.97
N ILE A 41 1.91 6.62 4.48
CA ILE A 41 1.83 5.32 3.80
C ILE A 41 2.46 4.25 4.68
N LYS A 42 1.81 3.10 4.82
CA LYS A 42 2.41 1.92 5.47
C LYS A 42 3.57 1.40 4.61
N ARG A 43 4.78 1.36 5.19
CA ARG A 43 6.01 0.89 4.51
C ARG A 43 5.85 -0.50 3.88
N THR A 44 5.17 -1.43 4.56
CA THR A 44 4.95 -2.80 4.08
C THR A 44 4.28 -2.84 2.71
N ARG A 45 3.34 -1.92 2.46
CA ARG A 45 2.60 -1.83 1.19
C ARG A 45 3.43 -1.27 0.03
N LEU A 46 4.61 -0.71 0.28
CA LEU A 46 5.55 -0.28 -0.77
C LEU A 46 6.36 -1.43 -1.36
N TYR A 47 6.58 -2.48 -0.57
CA TYR A 47 7.32 -3.67 -0.97
C TYR A 47 6.41 -4.79 -1.47
N TYR A 48 5.13 -4.74 -1.10
CA TYR A 48 4.14 -5.68 -1.60
C TYR A 48 4.04 -5.58 -3.12
N LYS A 49 4.42 -6.65 -3.80
CA LYS A 49 4.11 -6.88 -5.21
C LYS A 49 2.95 -7.88 -5.24
N PRO A 50 1.81 -7.55 -5.86
CA PRO A 50 0.77 -8.53 -6.08
C PRO A 50 1.37 -9.66 -6.92
N VAL A 51 1.36 -10.87 -6.36
CA VAL A 51 1.67 -12.08 -7.12
C VAL A 51 0.42 -12.39 -7.93
N GLN A 52 0.58 -12.63 -9.23
CA GLN A 52 -0.53 -13.11 -10.06
C GLN A 52 -0.90 -14.49 -9.54
N THR A 53 -2.13 -14.64 -9.05
CA THR A 53 -2.65 -15.92 -8.62
C THR A 53 -2.82 -16.79 -9.86
N ILE A 54 -2.15 -17.95 -9.85
CA ILE A 54 -2.18 -18.91 -10.95
C ILE A 54 -3.46 -19.74 -10.79
N ASP A 55 -4.11 -20.11 -11.90
CA ASP A 55 -5.37 -20.90 -11.87
C ASP A 55 -5.23 -22.20 -11.07
N GLU A 56 -4.03 -22.80 -11.08
CA GLU A 56 -3.68 -23.97 -10.28
C GLU A 56 -3.75 -23.71 -8.77
N GLU A 57 -3.36 -22.51 -8.32
CA GLU A 57 -3.44 -22.13 -6.90
C GLU A 57 -4.89 -22.06 -6.42
N TYR A 58 -5.80 -21.56 -7.27
CA TYR A 58 -7.24 -21.57 -6.98
C TYR A 58 -7.80 -22.98 -6.97
N ARG A 59 -7.38 -23.84 -7.91
CA ARG A 59 -7.80 -25.24 -7.95
C ARG A 59 -7.38 -25.98 -6.68
N ILE A 60 -6.15 -25.78 -6.22
CA ILE A 60 -5.63 -26.38 -4.98
C ILE A 60 -6.42 -25.86 -3.78
N LYS A 61 -6.65 -24.55 -3.66
CA LYS A 61 -7.46 -23.98 -2.56
C LYS A 61 -8.86 -24.57 -2.53
N ARG A 62 -9.52 -24.69 -3.69
CA ARG A 62 -10.86 -25.29 -3.78
C ARG A 62 -10.88 -26.75 -3.30
N ILE A 63 -9.88 -27.54 -3.67
CA ILE A 63 -9.76 -28.93 -3.21
C ILE A 63 -9.55 -28.98 -1.69
N ILE A 64 -8.74 -28.07 -1.13
CA ILE A 64 -8.54 -27.98 0.33
C ILE A 64 -9.86 -27.63 1.02
N ASP A 65 -10.58 -26.61 0.54
CA ASP A 65 -11.87 -26.21 1.09
C ASP A 65 -12.88 -27.39 1.04
N GLU A 66 -12.95 -28.11 -0.09
CA GLU A 66 -13.80 -29.30 -0.25
C GLU A 66 -13.46 -30.44 0.73
N VAL A 67 -12.19 -30.58 1.15
CA VAL A 67 -11.74 -31.65 2.05
C VAL A 67 -11.94 -31.31 3.53
N TYR A 68 -11.85 -30.03 3.91
CA TYR A 68 -11.81 -29.60 5.31
C TYR A 68 -13.07 -28.87 5.81
N GLU A 69 -13.92 -28.36 4.92
CA GLU A 69 -15.18 -27.67 5.27
C GLU A 69 -16.44 -28.55 5.09
N ALA A 70 -16.28 -29.89 5.16
CA ALA A 70 -17.37 -30.88 5.11
C ALA A 70 -17.91 -31.27 6.49
#